data_AF-A0A820P9X2-F1
#
_entry.id   AF-A0A820P9X2-F1
#
_cell.length_a   1.000
_cell.length_b   1.000
_cell.length_c   1.000
_cell.angle_alpha   90.00
_cell.angle_beta   90.00
_cell.angle_gamma   90.00
#
_symmetry.space_group_name_H-M   'P 1'
#
loop_
_entity.id
_entity.type
_entity.pdbx_description
1 polymer ?
#
loop_
_entity_poly.entity_id
_entity_poly.type
_entity_poly.pdbx_seq_one_letter_code
_entity_poly.pdbx_strand_id
1 'polypeptide(L)'
;MLSKHLDPMTFPLFFPNGDFGWITNLSHNMDHATEKRNKVTILEFYSNKIGIRRNHFNPLFYGGKLFQQYLVYVYARYEANRMTYVRNNQKTLRVESYK
;
A
#
# COMPACT_ATOMS: atom_id res chain seq x y z
N MET A 1 5.31 13.28 0.87
CA MET A 1 5.29 12.15 1.82
C MET A 1 3.82 11.86 2.10
N LEU A 2 3.31 10.69 1.73
CA LEU A 2 1.89 10.36 1.99
C LEU A 2 1.71 10.14 3.50
N SER A 3 0.76 10.86 4.10
CA SER A 3 0.43 10.72 5.52
C SER A 3 -0.10 9.31 5.81
N LYS A 4 0.29 8.74 6.96
CA LYS A 4 -0.22 7.47 7.47
C LYS A 4 -1.73 7.50 7.77
N HIS A 5 -2.30 8.70 7.89
CA HIS A 5 -3.72 8.92 8.20
C HIS A 5 -4.60 9.07 6.95
N LEU A 6 -4.03 9.02 5.74
CA LEU A 6 -4.83 9.31 4.54
C LEU A 6 -5.97 8.31 4.34
N ASP A 7 -5.72 7.04 4.58
CA ASP A 7 -6.73 5.98 4.45
C ASP A 7 -7.87 6.13 5.46
N PRO A 8 -7.62 6.27 6.78
CA PRO A 8 -8.69 6.47 7.74
C PRO A 8 -9.43 7.81 7.55
N MET A 9 -8.79 8.85 7.03
CA MET A 9 -9.46 10.11 6.69
C MET A 9 -10.37 10.00 5.46
N THR A 10 -9.99 9.19 4.47
CA THR A 10 -10.75 9.05 3.22
C THR A 10 -11.87 8.00 3.34
N PHE A 11 -11.64 6.94 4.13
CA PHE A 11 -12.59 5.84 4.32
C PHE A 11 -12.88 5.59 5.81
N PRO A 12 -13.41 6.57 6.56
CA PRO A 12 -13.60 6.45 8.01
C PRO A 12 -14.46 5.25 8.41
N LEU A 13 -15.43 4.84 7.58
CA LEU A 13 -16.27 3.67 7.82
C LEU A 13 -15.49 2.35 7.84
N PHE A 14 -14.35 2.27 7.15
CA PHE A 14 -13.49 1.09 7.16
C PHE A 14 -12.43 1.12 8.27
N PHE A 15 -12.22 2.29 8.89
CA PHE A 15 -11.21 2.50 9.92
C PHE A 15 -11.82 3.18 11.15
N PRO A 16 -12.77 2.55 11.84
CA PRO A 16 -13.48 3.15 12.97
C PRO A 16 -12.53 3.55 14.12
N ASN A 17 -11.42 2.83 14.27
CA ASN A 17 -10.39 3.10 15.28
C ASN A 17 -9.24 3.99 14.75
N GLY A 18 -9.29 4.42 13.48
CA GLY A 18 -8.26 5.25 12.88
C GLY A 18 -6.94 4.54 12.57
N ASP A 19 -6.98 3.22 12.32
CA ASP A 19 -5.77 2.45 11.99
C ASP A 19 -4.98 3.09 10.84
N PHE A 20 -3.66 3.08 10.96
CA PHE A 20 -2.80 3.66 9.94
C PHE A 20 -2.82 2.87 8.63
N GLY A 21 -2.81 3.62 7.53
CA GLY A 21 -2.58 3.10 6.20
C GLY A 21 -1.10 2.79 5.93
N TRP A 22 -0.81 2.36 4.70
CA TRP A 22 0.56 2.09 4.28
C TRP A 22 1.43 3.36 4.20
N ILE A 23 2.70 3.22 4.61
CA ILE A 23 3.75 4.24 4.51
C ILE A 23 5.01 3.68 3.85
N THR A 24 5.78 4.54 3.18
CA THR A 24 6.95 4.17 2.35
C THR A 24 8.10 3.48 3.10
N ASN A 25 8.17 3.61 4.42
CA ASN A 25 9.23 3.02 5.26
C ASN A 25 8.66 2.06 6.30
N LEU A 26 7.53 1.41 6.01
CA LEU A 26 6.98 0.39 6.89
C LEU A 26 7.94 -0.82 6.91
N SER A 27 8.51 -1.11 8.08
CA SER A 27 9.44 -2.24 8.24
C SER A 27 8.74 -3.57 8.02
N HIS A 28 9.41 -4.48 7.33
CA HIS A 28 8.95 -5.86 7.18
C HIS A 28 9.10 -6.61 8.51
N ASN A 29 8.32 -7.67 8.72
CA ASN A 29 8.51 -8.56 9.86
C ASN A 29 9.94 -9.12 9.83
N MET A 30 10.67 -9.04 10.96
CA MET A 30 12.07 -9.44 11.07
C MET A 30 12.29 -10.90 10.69
N ASP A 31 11.35 -11.79 11.01
CA ASP A 31 11.41 -13.22 10.67
C ASP A 31 11.37 -13.50 9.16
N HIS A 32 10.91 -12.54 8.38
CA HIS A 32 10.72 -12.65 6.93
C HIS A 32 11.48 -11.57 6.15
N ALA A 33 12.21 -10.70 6.85
CA ALA A 33 12.97 -9.62 6.24
C ALA A 33 14.28 -10.18 5.68
N THR A 34 14.63 -9.75 4.48
CA THR A 34 15.96 -10.00 3.88
C THR A 34 16.69 -8.67 3.77
N GLU A 35 18.03 -8.69 3.65
CA GLU A 35 18.83 -7.47 3.42
C GLU A 35 18.27 -6.59 2.30
N LYS A 36 17.77 -7.21 1.22
CA LYS A 36 17.17 -6.51 0.08
C LYS A 36 15.68 -6.20 0.24
N ARG A 37 14.94 -6.96 1.06
CA ARG A 37 13.48 -6.85 1.27
C ARG A 37 13.19 -6.68 2.76
N ASN A 38 13.50 -5.49 3.27
CA ASN A 38 13.31 -5.11 4.66
C ASN A 38 12.14 -4.13 4.87
N LYS A 39 11.44 -3.76 3.79
CA LYS A 39 10.27 -2.88 3.81
C LYS A 39 9.06 -3.59 3.22
N VAL A 40 7.89 -3.35 3.79
CA VAL A 40 6.61 -3.83 3.27
C VAL A 40 6.25 -2.99 2.06
N THR A 41 6.01 -3.64 0.93
CA THR A 41 5.54 -2.96 -0.28
C THR A 41 4.07 -2.58 -0.14
N ILE A 42 3.63 -1.57 -0.90
CA ILE A 42 2.23 -1.14 -0.87
C ILE A 42 1.27 -2.28 -1.26
N LEU A 43 1.64 -3.11 -2.24
CA LEU A 43 0.85 -4.26 -2.66
C LEU A 43 0.80 -5.35 -1.58
N GLU A 44 1.91 -5.65 -0.90
CA GLU A 44 1.91 -6.59 0.21
C GLU A 44 0.98 -6.14 1.33
N PHE A 45 1.03 -4.86 1.70
CA PHE A 45 0.20 -4.32 2.76
C PHE A 45 -1.29 -4.42 2.42
N TYR A 46 -1.69 -3.96 1.23
CA TYR A 46 -3.10 -3.97 0.86
C TYR A 46 -3.60 -5.37 0.52
N SER A 47 -2.79 -6.23 -0.09
CA SER A 47 -3.11 -7.64 -0.30
C SER A 47 -3.33 -8.35 1.04
N ASN A 48 -2.50 -8.05 2.05
CA ASN A 48 -2.70 -8.59 3.40
C ASN A 48 -4.01 -8.09 4.04
N LYS A 49 -4.39 -6.83 3.81
CA LYS A 49 -5.63 -6.21 4.31
C LYS A 49 -6.88 -6.75 3.63
N ILE A 50 -6.84 -7.04 2.32
CA ILE A 50 -7.96 -7.61 1.56
C ILE A 50 -7.86 -9.13 1.41
N GLY A 51 -6.92 -9.78 2.09
CA GLY A 51 -6.76 -11.22 2.08
C GLY A 51 -7.89 -11.88 2.87
N ILE A 52 -8.55 -12.88 2.27
CA ILE A 52 -9.59 -13.67 2.95
C ILE A 52 -8.91 -14.59 3.96
N ARG A 53 -9.37 -14.54 5.22
CA ARG A 53 -8.87 -15.39 6.31
C ARG A 53 -10.03 -16.11 6.97
N ARG A 54 -9.88 -17.41 7.24
CA ARG A 54 -10.88 -18.20 7.96
C ARG A 54 -11.07 -17.63 9.37
N ASN A 55 -12.32 -17.58 9.84
CA ASN A 55 -12.70 -17.09 11.16
C ASN A 55 -12.28 -15.65 11.48
N HIS A 56 -12.09 -14.81 10.46
CA HIS A 56 -11.75 -13.40 10.64
C HIS A 56 -12.74 -12.51 9.89
N PHE A 57 -13.52 -11.73 10.64
CA PHE A 57 -14.40 -10.73 10.05
C PHE A 57 -13.58 -9.56 9.50
N ASN A 58 -13.75 -9.27 8.21
CA ASN A 58 -13.13 -8.12 7.56
C ASN A 58 -14.22 -7.18 7.04
N PRO A 59 -14.38 -5.98 7.64
CA PRO A 59 -15.46 -5.06 7.29
C PRO A 59 -15.34 -4.53 5.85
N LEU A 60 -14.14 -4.55 5.26
CA LEU A 60 -13.91 -4.10 3.89
C LEU A 60 -14.84 -4.82 2.90
N PHE A 61 -14.99 -6.14 3.02
CA PHE A 61 -15.80 -6.93 2.07
C PHE A 61 -17.30 -6.64 2.15
N TYR A 62 -17.77 -6.09 3.26
CA TYR A 62 -19.18 -5.76 3.46
C TYR A 62 -19.52 -4.33 3.07
N GLY A 63 -18.53 -3.55 2.61
CA GLY A 63 -18.73 -2.15 2.18
C GLY A 63 -19.33 -1.96 0.79
N GLY A 64 -19.56 -3.03 0.01
CA GLY A 64 -20.21 -2.95 -1.30
C GLY A 64 -19.54 -1.95 -2.26
N LYS A 65 -20.26 -0.90 -2.68
CA LYS A 65 -19.71 0.16 -3.56
C LYS A 65 -18.54 0.92 -2.93
N LEU A 66 -18.56 1.12 -1.61
CA LEU A 66 -17.47 1.77 -0.90
C LEU A 66 -16.18 0.92 -0.97
N PHE A 67 -16.33 -0.41 -0.95
CA PHE A 67 -15.19 -1.31 -1.12
C PHE A 67 -14.59 -1.21 -2.53
N GLN A 68 -15.43 -1.12 -3.56
CA GLN A 68 -14.97 -0.90 -4.93
C GLN A 68 -14.20 0.42 -5.07
N GLN A 69 -14.71 1.51 -4.47
CA GLN A 69 -14.02 2.80 -4.44
C GLN A 69 -12.67 2.70 -3.72
N TYR A 70 -12.64 1.98 -2.59
CA TYR A 70 -11.41 1.74 -1.84
C TYR A 70 -10.36 0.99 -2.68
N LEU A 71 -10.75 -0.06 -3.41
CA LEU A 71 -9.83 -0.79 -4.29
C LEU A 71 -9.25 0.12 -5.39
N VAL A 72 -10.10 0.93 -6.04
CA VAL A 72 -9.66 1.89 -7.08
C VAL A 72 -8.69 2.91 -6.50
N TYR A 73 -9.01 3.45 -5.33
CA TYR A 73 -8.14 4.41 -4.63
C TYR A 73 -6.79 3.79 -4.26
N VAL A 74 -6.77 2.57 -3.70
CA VAL A 74 -5.55 1.85 -3.37
C VAL A 74 -4.69 1.62 -4.61
N TYR A 75 -5.30 1.24 -5.73
CA TYR A 75 -4.60 1.05 -6.99
C TYR A 75 -3.99 2.35 -7.52
N ALA A 76 -4.73 3.47 -7.46
CA ALA A 76 -4.20 4.78 -7.82
C ALA A 76 -3.00 5.18 -6.94
N ARG A 77 -3.03 4.86 -5.63
CA ARG A 77 -1.89 5.06 -4.73
C ARG A 77 -0.68 4.21 -5.12
N TYR A 78 -0.91 2.96 -5.53
CA TYR A 78 0.15 2.09 -6.03
C TYR A 78 0.82 2.68 -7.28
N GLU A 79 0.04 3.12 -8.27
CA GLU A 79 0.59 3.74 -9.48
C GLU A 79 1.36 5.03 -9.17
N ALA A 80 0.86 5.87 -8.26
CA ALA A 80 1.59 7.06 -7.81
C ALA A 80 2.93 6.72 -7.13
N ASN A 81 2.96 5.66 -6.32
CA ASN A 81 4.20 5.18 -5.70
C ASN A 81 5.19 4.67 -6.75
N ARG A 82 4.71 3.89 -7.73
CA ARG A 82 5.50 3.39 -8.86
C ARG A 82 6.07 4.53 -9.72
N MET A 83 5.27 5.54 -10.05
CA MET A 83 5.74 6.74 -10.77
C MET A 83 6.82 7.49 -9.97
N THR A 84 6.65 7.61 -8.65
CA THR A 84 7.64 8.24 -7.78
C THR A 84 8.96 7.44 -7.78
N TYR A 85 8.88 6.12 -7.72
CA TYR A 85 10.04 5.25 -7.83
C TYR A 85 10.77 5.43 -9.16
N VAL A 86 10.06 5.40 -10.28
CA VAL A 86 10.64 5.60 -11.62
C VAL A 86 11.32 6.96 -11.70
N ARG A 87 10.64 8.04 -11.26
CA ARG A 87 11.20 9.40 -11.24
C ARG A 87 12.49 9.48 -10.41
N ASN A 88 12.53 8.86 -9.23
CA ASN A 88 13.69 8.91 -8.34
C ASN A 88 14.86 8.05 -8.82
N ASN A 89 14.58 6.96 -9.54
CA ASN A 89 15.59 6.04 -10.08
C ASN A 89 15.86 6.30 -11.57
N GLN A 90 15.35 7.41 -12.12
CA GLN A 90 15.39 7.69 -13.55
C GLN A 90 16.80 7.66 -14.14
N LYS A 91 17.81 8.11 -13.38
CA LYS A 91 19.21 8.09 -13.82
C LYS A 91 19.71 6.66 -14.00
N THR A 92 19.55 5.82 -12.97
CA THR A 92 19.90 4.38 -13.01
C THR A 92 19.14 3.65 -14.11
N LEU A 93 17.85 3.95 -14.28
CA LEU A 93 17.00 3.35 -15.29
C LEU A 93 17.30 3.83 -16.73
N ARG A 94 17.98 4.99 -16.90
CA ARG A 94 18.36 5.57 -18.21
C ARG A 94 19.84 5.48 -18.55
N VAL A 95 20.68 4.84 -17.71
CA VAL A 95 22.13 4.70 -18.01
C VAL A 95 22.35 3.99 -19.35
N GLU A 96 21.42 3.14 -19.77
CA GLU A 96 21.49 2.39 -21.02
C GLU A 96 21.11 3.19 -22.29
N SER A 97 20.56 4.40 -22.16
CA SER A 97 20.23 5.26 -23.31
C SER A 97 21.42 6.11 -23.78
N TYR A 98 22.57 6.00 -23.12
CA TYR A 98 23.79 6.70 -23.50
C TYR A 98 24.77 5.71 -24.16
N LYS A 99 24.67 5.59 -25.48
CA LYS A 99 25.80 5.34 -26.38
C LYS A 99 25.76 6.38 -27.48
#